data_AF-A0A4R6TFZ1-F1
#
_entry.id   AF-A0A4R6TFZ1-F1
#
_cell.length_a   1.000
_cell.length_b   1.000
_cell.length_c   1.000
_cell.angle_alpha   90.00
_cell.angle_beta   90.00
_cell.angle_gamma   90.00
#
_symmetry.space_group_name_H-M   'P 1'
#
loop_
_entity.id
_entity.type
_entity.pdbx_description
1 polymer ?
#
loop_
_entity_poly.entity_id
_entity_poly.type
_entity_poly.pdbx_seq_one_letter_code
_entity_poly.pdbx_strand_id
1 'polypeptide(L)' 'MIYSLLFILIGIVVLFYVFKLSKTDNNLWDISTSFKGLIGGLGFIIVGLITLFKGWK' A
#
# COMPACT_ATOMS: atom_id res chain seq x y z
N MET A 1 9.43 -7.94 14.62
CA MET A 1 10.31 -7.90 13.41
C MET A 1 9.61 -8.39 12.15
N ILE A 2 9.26 -9.67 12.06
CA ILE A 2 8.63 -10.26 10.85
C ILE A 2 7.31 -9.56 10.46
N TYR A 3 6.49 -9.19 11.44
CA TYR A 3 5.24 -8.48 11.19
C TYR A 3 5.44 -7.10 10.56
N SER A 4 6.45 -6.34 10.99
CA SER A 4 6.79 -5.03 10.43
C SER A 4 7.21 -5.14 8.95
N LEU A 5 8.03 -6.15 8.64
CA LEU A 5 8.43 -6.46 7.26
C LEU A 5 7.24 -6.93 6.41
N LEU A 6 6.36 -7.77 6.95
CA LEU A 6 5.13 -8.19 6.29
C LEU A 6 4.23 -7.02 5.93
N PHE A 7 4.07 -6.04 6.83
CA PHE A 7 3.28 -4.83 6.57
C PHE A 7 3.83 -3.99 5.41
N ILE A 8 5.16 -3.84 5.34
CA ILE A 8 5.82 -3.14 4.24
C ILE A 8 5.60 -3.92 2.92
N LEU A 9 5.76 -5.24 2.97
CA LEU A 9 5.64 -6.11 1.80
C LEU A 9 4.21 -6.13 1.25
N ILE A 10 3.20 -6.20 2.13
CA ILE A 10 1.78 -6.06 1.76
C ILE A 10 1.51 -4.69 1.13
N GLY A 11 2.03 -3.61 1.71
CA GLY A 11 1.87 -2.27 1.15
C GLY A 11 2.45 -2.13 -0.26
N ILE A 12 3.62 -2.73 -0.52
CA ILE A 12 4.24 -2.77 -1.86
C ILE A 12 3.37 -3.58 -2.84
N VAL A 13 2.86 -4.75 -2.43
CA VAL A 13 2.00 -5.58 -3.29
C VAL A 13 0.69 -4.86 -3.62
N VAL A 14 0.07 -4.19 -2.65
CA VAL A 14 -1.15 -3.39 -2.86
C VAL A 14 -0.89 -2.26 -3.86
N LEU A 15 0.21 -1.52 -3.70
CA LEU A 15 0.58 -0.47 -4.67
C LEU A 15 0.81 -1.05 -6.07
N PHE A 16 1.50 -2.19 -6.19
CA PHE A 16 1.73 -2.84 -7.47
C PHE A 16 0.42 -3.23 -8.17
N TYR A 17 -0.53 -3.80 -7.43
CA TYR A 17 -1.86 -4.12 -7.97
C TYR A 17 -2.63 -2.88 -8.41
N VAL A 18 -2.59 -1.80 -7.61
CA VAL A 18 -3.23 -0.53 -7.94
C VAL A 18 -2.67 0.07 -9.23
N PHE A 19 -1.35 0.09 -9.39
CA PHE A 19 -0.71 0.57 -10.62
C PHE A 19 -1.02 -0.31 -11.83
N LYS A 20 -1.13 -1.63 -11.62
CA LYS A 20 -1.49 -2.58 -12.68
C LYS A 20 -2.94 -2.40 -13.14
N LEU A 21 -3.87 -2.26 -12.21
CA LEU A 21 -5.30 -2.03 -12.50
C LEU A 21 -5.54 -0.64 -13.10
N SER A 22 -4.86 0.40 -12.61
CA SER A 22 -5.04 1.77 -13.11
C SER A 22 -4.73 1.94 -14.60
N LYS A 23 -3.97 1.03 -15.22
CA LYS A 23 -3.69 1.06 -16.68
C LYS A 23 -4.82 0.54 -17.55
N THR A 24 -5.86 -0.06 -16.98
CA THR A 24 -6.86 -0.83 -17.74
C THR A 24 -8.05 0.01 -18.20
N ASP A 25 -8.43 1.09 -17.50
CA ASP A 25 -9.59 1.92 -17.89
C ASP A 25 -9.58 3.34 -17.31
N ASN A 26 -10.06 4.32 -18.08
CA ASN A 26 -10.18 5.75 -17.68
C ASN A 26 -11.52 6.07 -16.99
N ASN A 27 -12.21 5.06 -16.47
CA ASN A 27 -13.50 5.26 -15.82
C ASN A 27 -13.31 5.98 -14.46
N LEU A 28 -14.23 6.90 -14.13
CA LEU A 28 -14.18 7.68 -12.87
C LEU A 28 -14.20 6.77 -11.63
N TRP A 29 -14.86 5.60 -11.75
CA TRP A 29 -14.87 4.58 -10.71
C TRP A 29 -13.50 3.92 -10.49
N ASP A 30 -12.77 3.64 -11.56
CA ASP A 30 -11.42 3.08 -11.48
C ASP A 30 -10.40 4.09 -10.96
N ILE A 31 -10.56 5.36 -11.31
CA ILE A 31 -9.73 6.45 -10.75
C ILE A 31 -9.95 6.54 -9.23
N SER A 32 -11.20 6.55 -8.77
CA SER A 32 -11.52 6.59 -7.34
C SER A 32 -10.98 5.35 -6.60
N THR A 33 -11.13 4.18 -7.18
CA THR A 33 -10.68 2.91 -6.59
C THR A 33 -9.15 2.83 -6.56
N SER A 34 -8.48 3.28 -7.62
CA SER A 34 -7.02 3.37 -7.69
C SER A 34 -6.49 4.36 -6.66
N PHE A 35 -7.13 5.53 -6.49
CA PHE A 35 -6.72 6.52 -5.50
C PHE A 35 -6.85 5.99 -4.07
N LYS A 36 -7.97 5.31 -3.75
CA LYS A 36 -8.16 4.63 -2.46
C LYS A 36 -7.10 3.56 -2.22
N GLY A 37 -6.78 2.77 -3.24
CA GLY A 37 -5.74 1.75 -3.16
C GLY A 37 -4.33 2.34 -2.98
N LEU A 38 -4.05 3.48 -3.59
CA LEU A 38 -2.78 4.21 -3.45
C LEU A 38 -2.61 4.72 -2.02
N ILE A 39 -3.65 5.34 -1.46
CA ILE A 39 -3.66 5.79 -0.06
C ILE A 39 -3.53 4.61 0.89
N GLY A 40 -4.26 3.51 0.64
CA GLY A 40 -4.19 2.30 1.47
C GLY A 40 -2.80 1.66 1.46
N GLY A 41 -2.20 1.50 0.28
CA GLY A 41 -0.85 0.95 0.13
C GLY A 41 0.22 1.81 0.81
N LEU A 42 0.17 3.14 0.64
CA LEU A 42 1.03 4.07 1.35
C LEU A 42 0.83 4.01 2.87
N GLY A 43 -0.42 3.91 3.33
CA GLY A 43 -0.76 3.76 4.73
C GLY A 43 -0.13 2.51 5.36
N PHE A 44 -0.21 1.36 4.67
CA PHE A 44 0.42 0.13 5.14
C PHE A 44 1.95 0.23 5.22
N ILE A 45 2.60 0.90 4.27
CA ILE A 45 4.05 1.15 4.30
C ILE A 45 4.43 2.03 5.50
N ILE A 46 3.67 3.11 5.74
CA ILE A 46 3.92 4.02 6.87
C ILE A 46 3.75 3.29 8.21
N VAL A 47 2.67 2.52 8.37
CA VAL A 47 2.44 1.71 9.59
C VAL A 47 3.55 0.68 9.78
N GLY A 48 3.97 0.01 8.71
CA GLY A 48 5.09 -0.92 8.72
C GLY A 48 6.40 -0.28 9.16
N LEU A 49 6.71 0.93 8.65
CA LEU A 49 7.90 1.69 9.05
C LEU A 49 7.82 2.15 10.50
N ILE A 50 6.70 2.70 10.95
CA ILE A 50 6.52 3.15 12.34
C ILE A 50 6.69 1.97 13.31
N THR A 51 6.05 0.83 13.02
CA THR A 51 6.18 -0.37 13.86
C THR A 51 7.58 -0.97 13.80
N LEU A 52 8.31 -0.82 12.68
CA LEU A 52 9.72 -1.22 12.58
C LEU A 52 10.60 -0.34 13.48
N PHE A 53 10.57 0.99 13.33
CA PHE A 53 11.43 1.88 14.12
C PHE A 53 11.04 1.98 15.60
N LYS A 54 9.74 1.89 15.93
CA LYS A 54 9.25 2.02 17.31
C LYS A 54 9.24 0.68 18.06
N GLY A 55 9.07 -0.43 17.34
CA GLY A 55 9.08 -1.78 17.91
C GLY A 55 10.46 -2.43 17.96
N TRP A 56 11.51 -1.77 17.43
CA TRP A 56 12.91 -2.20 17.54
C TRP A 56 13.66 -1.50 18.68
N LYS A 57 12.94 -0.94 19.65
CA LYS A 57 13.50 -0.32 20.86
C LYS A 57 13.35 -1.25 22.06
#